data_AF-A0A7W1BBC4-F1
#
_entry.id   AF-A0A7W1BBC4-F1
#
_cell.length_a   1.000
_cell.length_b   1.000
_cell.length_c   1.000
_cell.angle_alpha   90.00
_cell.angle_beta   90.00
_cell.angle_gamma   90.00
#
_symmetry.space_group_name_H-M   'P 1'
#
loop_
_entity.id
_entity.type
_entity.pdbx_description
1 polymer ?
#
loop_
_entity_poly.entity_id
_entity_poly.type
_entity_poly.pdbx_seq_one_letter_code
_entity_poly.pdbx_strand_id
1 'polypeptide(L)'
;MSAGSSPRIGKKGVKAFVIRATRTPVVEVDTEATAAYVRFSRAKVARTVPFSGKHNLAMIDLDQKGQVIGIEFIGQKDFSIRELLRDTPVELSDAALNRTRYVTANLQTA
;
A
#
# COMPACT_ATOMS: atom_id res chain seq x y z
N MET A 1 -15.52 -21.31 -20.45
CA MET A 1 -15.47 -20.79 -19.07
C MET A 1 -14.47 -19.64 -19.04
N SER A 2 -14.94 -18.38 -19.07
CA SER A 2 -14.05 -17.21 -19.08
C SER A 2 -13.84 -16.73 -17.65
N ALA A 3 -12.59 -16.71 -17.19
CA ALA A 3 -12.22 -16.24 -15.87
C ALA A 3 -12.50 -14.73 -15.78
N GLY A 4 -13.29 -14.33 -14.78
CA GLY A 4 -13.71 -12.95 -14.59
C GLY A 4 -12.53 -11.99 -14.46
N SER A 5 -12.54 -10.94 -15.28
CA SER A 5 -11.60 -9.82 -15.18
C SER A 5 -11.70 -9.18 -13.79
N SER A 6 -10.58 -9.17 -13.08
CA SER A 6 -10.45 -8.46 -11.81
C SER A 6 -10.74 -6.96 -12.02
N PRO A 7 -11.55 -6.33 -11.15
CA PRO A 7 -11.83 -4.90 -11.27
C PRO A 7 -10.55 -4.12 -11.01
N ARG A 8 -10.21 -3.25 -11.97
CA ARG A 8 -9.09 -2.33 -11.89
C ARG A 8 -9.38 -1.27 -10.82
N ILE A 9 -8.67 -1.32 -9.70
CA ILE A 9 -8.70 -0.26 -8.70
C ILE A 9 -7.67 0.80 -9.14
N GLY A 10 -8.16 1.97 -9.55
CA GLY A 10 -7.33 3.10 -10.00
C GLY A 10 -8.11 4.05 -10.91
N LYS A 11 -7.98 5.37 -10.68
CA LYS A 11 -8.59 6.39 -11.55
C LYS A 11 -7.99 6.31 -12.97
N LYS A 12 -8.85 6.31 -13.99
CA LYS A 12 -8.43 6.48 -15.40
C LYS A 12 -7.63 7.79 -15.52
N GLY A 13 -6.36 7.70 -15.93
CA GLY A 13 -5.50 8.86 -16.23
C GLY A 13 -4.28 9.04 -15.33
N VAL A 14 -4.20 8.36 -14.17
CA VAL A 14 -3.00 8.33 -13.33
C VAL A 14 -2.21 7.05 -13.63
N LYS A 15 -0.91 7.15 -13.90
CA LYS A 15 -0.05 5.98 -14.09
C LYS A 15 0.01 5.21 -12.76
N ALA A 16 -0.75 4.12 -12.68
CA ALA A 16 -0.81 3.30 -11.48
C ALA A 16 0.53 2.55 -11.26
N PHE A 17 0.97 2.48 -10.01
CA PHE A 17 2.07 1.64 -9.60
C PHE A 17 1.58 0.21 -9.42
N VAL A 18 2.13 -0.72 -10.21
CA VAL A 18 1.80 -2.14 -10.06
C VAL A 18 2.53 -2.69 -8.85
N ILE A 19 1.80 -3.22 -7.87
CA ILE A 19 2.38 -3.85 -6.69
C ILE A 19 2.66 -5.32 -7.01
N ARG A 20 3.94 -5.69 -6.99
CA ARG A 20 4.37 -7.09 -7.05
C ARG A 20 4.61 -7.60 -5.63
N ALA A 21 3.53 -7.98 -4.96
CA ALA A 21 3.61 -8.57 -3.63
C ALA A 21 4.34 -9.93 -3.73
N THR A 22 5.60 -9.95 -3.30
CA THR A 22 6.43 -11.18 -3.26
C THR A 22 6.12 -12.01 -2.01
N ARG A 23 5.41 -11.43 -1.05
CA ARG A 23 4.98 -12.02 0.22
C ARG A 23 3.59 -11.51 0.57
N THR A 24 3.00 -12.14 1.59
CA THR A 24 1.78 -11.64 2.23
C THR A 24 2.01 -10.20 2.72
N PRO A 25 1.23 -9.22 2.24
CA PRO A 25 1.35 -7.86 2.73
C PRO A 25 1.06 -7.79 4.23
N VAL A 26 1.76 -6.90 4.93
CA VAL A 26 1.55 -6.69 6.36
C VAL A 26 1.21 -5.24 6.64
N VAL A 27 0.41 -5.03 7.67
CA VAL A 27 0.02 -3.70 8.14
C VAL A 27 0.67 -3.48 9.48
N GLU A 28 1.47 -2.42 9.57
CA GLU A 28 2.06 -1.90 10.79
C GLU A 28 1.32 -0.61 11.14
N VAL A 29 1.03 -0.40 12.42
CA VAL A 29 0.34 0.82 12.89
C VAL A 29 1.34 1.62 13.71
N ASP A 30 1.50 2.88 13.34
CA ASP A 30 2.21 3.87 14.13
C ASP A 30 1.18 4.73 14.86
N THR A 31 1.07 4.53 16.18
CA THR A 31 0.13 5.25 17.02
C THR A 31 0.55 6.69 17.28
N GLU A 32 1.84 7.02 17.18
CA GLU A 32 2.35 8.38 17.40
C GLU A 32 1.97 9.28 16.22
N ALA A 33 2.12 8.78 14.99
CA ALA A 33 1.74 9.49 13.78
C ALA A 33 0.26 9.32 13.39
N THR A 34 -0.50 8.47 14.09
CA THR A 34 -1.84 8.01 13.66
C THR A 34 -1.79 7.50 12.22
N ALA A 35 -0.84 6.61 11.94
CA ALA A 35 -0.54 6.14 10.59
C ALA A 35 -0.63 4.62 10.45
N ALA A 36 -0.97 4.17 9.23
CA ALA A 36 -0.98 2.76 8.86
C ALA A 36 0.01 2.53 7.72
N TYR A 37 1.04 1.75 7.97
CA TYR A 37 2.03 1.35 6.96
C TYR A 37 1.69 -0.02 6.39
N VAL A 38 1.33 -0.06 5.11
CA VAL A 38 1.08 -1.30 4.37
C VAL A 38 2.34 -1.70 3.63
N ARG A 39 3.02 -2.74 4.09
CA ARG A 39 4.27 -3.26 3.52
C ARG A 39 4.00 -4.41 2.57
N PHE A 40 4.41 -4.29 1.31
CA PHE A 40 4.25 -5.30 0.26
C PHE A 40 5.52 -6.09 -0.04
N SER A 41 6.68 -5.52 0.29
CA SER A 41 8.02 -6.09 0.06
C SER A 41 8.98 -5.71 1.19
N ARG A 42 10.09 -6.45 1.33
CA ARG A 42 11.21 -6.11 2.24
C ARG A 42 12.45 -5.58 1.48
N ALA A 43 12.32 -5.33 0.18
CA ALA A 43 13.40 -4.72 -0.58
C ALA A 43 13.66 -3.28 -0.09
N LYS A 44 14.87 -2.78 -0.37
CA LYS A 44 15.33 -1.46 0.08
C LYS A 44 14.50 -0.35 -0.59
N VAL A 45 14.04 0.60 0.22
CA VAL A 45 13.44 1.85 -0.27
C VAL A 45 14.52 2.68 -0.95
N ALA A 46 14.29 3.06 -2.20
CA ALA A 46 15.18 3.92 -2.98
C ALA A 46 14.69 5.37 -3.00
N ARG A 47 13.38 5.57 -3.00
CA ARG A 47 12.74 6.89 -2.90
C ARG A 47 11.34 6.78 -2.33
N THR A 48 10.86 7.87 -1.74
CA THR A 48 9.49 8.00 -1.25
C THR A 48 8.83 9.15 -1.99
N VAL A 49 7.59 8.98 -2.43
CA VAL A 49 6.82 10.03 -3.11
C VAL A 49 5.51 10.29 -2.39
N PRO A 50 5.15 11.57 -2.15
CA PRO A 50 3.86 11.89 -1.55
C PRO A 50 2.72 11.64 -2.54
N PHE A 51 1.59 11.20 -2.01
CA PHE A 51 0.34 11.06 -2.74
C PHE A 51 -0.81 11.63 -1.91
N SER A 52 -1.53 12.57 -2.50
CA SER A 52 -2.75 13.13 -1.91
C SER A 52 -3.95 12.66 -2.73
N GLY A 53 -4.66 11.67 -2.21
CA GLY A 53 -5.93 11.23 -2.74
C GLY A 53 -7.07 12.13 -2.28
N LYS A 54 -8.29 11.79 -2.69
CA LYS A 54 -9.49 12.52 -2.25
C LYS A 54 -9.77 12.29 -0.76
N HIS A 55 -9.42 11.10 -0.27
CA HIS A 55 -9.78 10.63 1.07
C HIS A 55 -8.58 10.24 1.94
N ASN A 56 -7.36 10.29 1.39
CA ASN A 56 -6.16 9.88 2.10
C ASN A 56 -4.94 10.71 1.71
N LEU A 57 -4.07 10.91 2.70
CA LEU A 57 -2.70 11.35 2.50
C LEU A 57 -1.80 10.15 2.67
N ALA A 58 -0.91 9.91 1.72
CA ALA A 58 -0.02 8.77 1.75
C ALA A 58 1.40 9.09 1.29
N MET A 59 2.36 8.32 1.81
CA MET A 59 3.74 8.28 1.33
C MET A 59 3.97 6.93 0.67
N ILE A 60 4.34 6.92 -0.61
CA ILE A 60 4.55 5.70 -1.40
C ILE A 60 6.06 5.44 -1.48
N ASP A 61 6.50 4.34 -0.88
CA ASP A 61 7.90 3.90 -0.93
C ASP A 61 8.15 3.07 -2.18
N LEU A 62 9.18 3.44 -2.95
CA LEU A 62 9.54 2.82 -4.21
C LEU A 62 10.97 2.29 -4.16
N ASP A 63 11.20 1.16 -4.81
CA ASP A 63 12.54 0.63 -5.06
C ASP A 63 13.23 1.32 -6.25
N GLN A 64 14.47 0.93 -6.54
CA GLN A 64 15.27 1.49 -7.65
C GLN A 64 14.64 1.23 -9.04
N LYS A 65 13.72 0.25 -9.15
CA LYS A 65 13.01 -0.10 -10.37
C LYS A 65 11.62 0.55 -10.43
N GLY A 66 11.26 1.38 -9.43
CA GLY A 66 9.96 2.02 -9.33
C GLY A 66 8.82 1.09 -8.89
N GLN A 67 9.12 -0.06 -8.29
CA GLN A 67 8.13 -0.95 -7.68
C GLN A 67 7.81 -0.50 -6.26
N VAL A 68 6.54 -0.64 -5.86
CA VAL A 68 6.10 -0.27 -4.51
C VAL A 68 6.63 -1.26 -3.48
N ILE A 69 7.32 -0.73 -2.47
CA ILE A 69 7.77 -1.44 -1.28
C ILE A 69 6.69 -1.41 -0.21
N GLY A 70 6.14 -0.23 0.05
CA GLY A 70 5.13 0.01 1.05
C GLY A 70 4.43 1.34 0.83
N ILE A 71 3.33 1.54 1.55
CA ILE A 71 2.56 2.78 1.53
C ILE A 71 2.22 3.13 2.97
N GLU A 72 2.62 4.32 3.40
CA GLU A 72 2.23 4.90 4.67
C GLU A 72 0.99 5.77 4.49
N PHE A 73 -0.09 5.47 5.18
CA PHE A 73 -1.30 6.30 5.20
C PHE A 73 -1.33 7.11 6.50
N ILE A 74 -1.41 8.44 6.40
CA ILE A 74 -1.28 9.36 7.54
C ILE A 74 -2.67 9.79 8.03
N GLY A 75 -2.82 9.97 9.35
CA GLY A 75 -4.03 10.50 9.99
C GLY A 75 -5.21 9.52 10.03
N GLN A 76 -4.94 8.22 9.97
CA GLN A 76 -5.94 7.16 9.96
C GLN A 76 -6.28 6.73 11.39
N LYS A 77 -7.45 7.13 11.90
CA LYS A 77 -7.96 6.72 13.22
C LYS A 77 -8.59 5.33 13.18
N ASP A 78 -9.24 5.04 12.08
CA ASP A 78 -9.83 3.77 11.68
C ASP A 78 -9.61 3.59 10.18
N PHE A 79 -9.54 2.35 9.71
CA PHE A 79 -9.38 2.09 8.28
C PHE A 79 -9.77 0.67 7.89
N SER A 80 -10.18 0.51 6.65
CA SER A 80 -10.07 -0.77 5.94
C SER A 80 -8.99 -0.67 4.85
N ILE A 81 -8.24 -1.76 4.64
CA ILE A 81 -7.20 -1.78 3.59
C ILE A 81 -7.80 -1.55 2.19
N ARG A 82 -9.02 -2.04 1.96
CA ARG A 82 -9.75 -1.79 0.71
C ARG A 82 -10.03 -0.30 0.50
N GLU A 83 -10.40 0.43 1.53
CA GLU A 83 -10.66 1.87 1.42
C GLU A 83 -9.38 2.68 1.26
N LEU A 84 -8.31 2.36 2.01
CA LEU A 84 -7.02 3.02 1.85
C LEU A 84 -6.46 2.87 0.43
N LEU A 85 -6.60 1.69 -0.17
CA LEU A 85 -6.08 1.43 -1.51
C LEU A 85 -7.01 1.90 -2.63
N ARG A 86 -8.30 2.17 -2.35
CA ARG A 86 -9.31 2.53 -3.37
C ARG A 86 -8.90 3.72 -4.23
N ASP A 87 -8.39 4.75 -3.58
CA ASP A 87 -8.03 6.03 -4.23
C ASP A 87 -6.54 6.16 -4.51
N THR A 88 -5.74 5.22 -4.00
CA THR A 88 -4.30 5.21 -4.19
C THR A 88 -3.99 4.66 -5.58
N PRO A 89 -3.04 5.23 -6.34
CA PRO A 89 -2.74 4.82 -7.70
C PRO A 89 -1.91 3.53 -7.69
N VAL A 90 -2.43 2.46 -7.10
CA VAL A 90 -1.76 1.17 -7.01
C VAL A 90 -2.65 0.03 -7.45
N GLU A 91 -2.05 -0.96 -8.10
CA GLU A 91 -2.73 -2.19 -8.50
C GLU A 91 -2.23 -3.34 -7.62
N LEU A 92 -3.12 -3.93 -6.81
CA LEU A 92 -2.87 -5.09 -5.96
C LEU A 92 -3.86 -6.20 -6.29
N SER A 93 -3.40 -7.46 -6.34
CA SER A 93 -4.30 -8.59 -6.58
C SER A 93 -5.21 -8.84 -5.37
N ASP A 94 -6.46 -9.28 -5.62
CA ASP A 94 -7.39 -9.65 -4.54
C ASP A 94 -6.82 -10.75 -3.63
N ALA A 95 -6.05 -11.68 -4.18
CA ALA A 95 -5.39 -12.73 -3.40
C ALA A 95 -4.31 -12.18 -2.45
N ALA A 96 -3.59 -11.12 -2.84
CA ALA A 96 -2.65 -10.46 -1.93
C ALA A 96 -3.41 -9.61 -0.90
N LEU A 97 -4.42 -8.87 -1.33
CA LEU A 97 -5.28 -8.06 -0.49
C LEU A 97 -5.96 -8.88 0.62
N ASN A 98 -6.59 -10.00 0.27
CA ASN A 98 -7.31 -10.87 1.21
C ASN A 98 -6.39 -11.60 2.20
N ARG A 99 -5.09 -11.71 1.90
CA ARG A 99 -4.10 -12.29 2.82
C ARG A 99 -3.43 -11.24 3.70
N THR A 100 -3.67 -9.95 3.44
CA THR A 100 -3.08 -8.85 4.21
C THR A 100 -3.43 -9.00 5.68
N ARG A 101 -2.44 -8.83 6.56
CA ARG A 101 -2.63 -9.02 8.00
C ARG A 101 -1.94 -7.94 8.80
N TYR A 102 -2.51 -7.62 9.95
CA TYR A 102 -1.84 -6.81 10.96
C TYR A 102 -0.62 -7.55 11.53
N VAL A 103 0.45 -6.79 11.79
CA VAL A 103 1.59 -7.21 12.60
C VAL A 103 1.98 -6.05 13.51
N THR A 104 2.50 -6.37 14.69
CA THR A 104 3.12 -5.36 15.55
C THR A 104 4.31 -4.75 14.83
N ALA A 105 4.43 -3.42 14.86
CA ALA A 105 5.62 -2.75 14.36
C ALA A 105 6.83 -3.22 15.17
N ASN A 106 7.79 -3.87 14.52
CA ASN A 106 9.10 -4.05 15.12
C ASN A 106 9.84 -2.74 14.87
N LEU A 107 10.15 -2.00 15.94
CA LEU A 107 11.01 -0.81 15.90
C LEU A 107 12.22 -1.14 15.02
N GLN A 108 12.27 -0.54 13.82
CA GLN A 108 13.51 -0.53 13.05
C GLN A 108 14.47 0.36 13.83
N THR A 109 15.57 -0.23 14.30
CA THR A 109 16.64 0.53 14.94
C THR A 109 17.14 1.56 13.92
N ALA A 110 17.15 2.83 14.32
CA ALA A 110 17.60 3.95 13.51
C ALA A 110 19.07 3.81 13.10
#